data_AF-A0A1J5P1N8-F1
#
_entry.id   AF-A0A1J5P1N8-F1
#
_cell.length_a   1.000
_cell.length_b   1.000
_cell.length_c   1.000
_cell.angle_alpha   90.00
_cell.angle_beta   90.00
_cell.angle_gamma   90.00
#
_symmetry.space_group_name_H-M   'P 1'
#
loop_
_entity.id
_entity.type
_entity.pdbx_description
1 polymer ?
#
loop_
_entity_poly.entity_id
_entity_poly.type
_entity_poly.pdbx_seq_one_letter_code
_entity_poly.pdbx_strand_id
1 'polypeptide(L)'
;MLLIEKDLLYNLHIEKGLALPDASSELYNDLNQFLSEKYLFIKQLLKLRREAVLDNERAKAGMRFLMNLPVSQFGLFIRMQIEKGLLPKENLGDLFSFFASHFYTPHTMFMSAESLQKKSTDVEFSTAQKMKGHLIGMLNWLNTNFNLSNYN
;
A
#
# COMPACT_ATOMS: atom_id res chain seq x y z
N MET A 1 0.16 10.87 -15.15
CA MET A 1 0.41 12.13 -15.88
C MET A 1 1.80 12.70 -15.60
N LEU A 2 2.13 13.14 -14.37
CA LEU A 2 3.44 13.74 -14.05
C LEU A 2 4.67 12.81 -14.19
N LEU A 3 4.53 11.50 -13.93
CA LEU A 3 5.61 10.52 -14.16
C LEU A 3 5.95 10.39 -15.65
N ILE A 4 4.91 10.30 -16.49
CA ILE A 4 5.03 10.24 -17.95
C ILE A 4 5.68 11.52 -18.48
N GLU A 5 5.29 12.69 -17.94
CA GLU A 5 5.88 13.97 -18.32
C GLU A 5 7.36 14.09 -17.89
N LYS A 6 7.72 13.60 -16.69
CA LYS A 6 9.11 13.52 -16.22
C LYS A 6 9.96 12.64 -17.15
N ASP A 7 9.43 11.48 -17.56
CA ASP A 7 10.13 10.54 -18.43
C ASP A 7 10.24 11.08 -19.87
N LEU A 8 9.21 11.77 -20.38
CA LEU A 8 9.25 12.46 -21.68
C LEU A 8 10.32 13.56 -21.71
N LEU A 9 10.43 14.37 -20.66
CA LEU A 9 11.45 15.43 -20.57
C LEU A 9 12.86 14.85 -20.44
N TYR A 10 13.02 13.76 -19.69
CA TYR A 10 14.29 13.04 -19.61
C TYR A 10 14.73 12.50 -20.98
N ASN A 11 13.80 11.88 -21.73
CA ASN A 11 14.08 11.34 -23.06
C ASN A 11 14.36 12.45 -24.09
N LEU A 12 13.70 13.60 -23.99
CA LEU A 12 14.00 14.79 -24.82
C LEU A 12 15.40 15.36 -24.53
N HIS A 13 15.88 15.26 -23.29
CA HIS A 13 17.19 15.76 -22.90
C HIS A 13 18.34 14.78 -23.22
N ILE A 14 18.09 13.46 -23.22
CA ILE A 14 19.13 12.43 -23.34
C ILE A 14 19.06 11.57 -24.62
N GLU A 15 17.88 11.12 -25.06
CA GLU A 15 17.75 10.19 -26.21
C GLU A 15 17.56 10.91 -27.55
N LYS A 16 16.81 12.02 -27.56
CA LYS A 16 16.61 12.89 -28.71
C LYS A 16 17.26 14.25 -28.48
N GLY A 17 18.47 14.25 -27.91
CA GLY A 17 19.27 15.46 -27.81
C GLY A 17 19.16 16.22 -29.13
N LEU A 18 18.85 17.50 -29.06
CA LEU A 18 18.78 18.43 -30.20
C LEU A 18 20.11 18.32 -30.98
N ALA A 19 20.20 17.33 -31.87
CA ALA A 19 21.39 17.05 -32.64
C ALA A 19 21.35 18.00 -33.83
N LEU A 20 21.88 19.21 -33.64
CA LEU A 20 22.23 20.09 -34.74
C LEU A 20 23.63 20.70 -34.53
N PRO A 21 24.31 21.00 -35.64
CA PRO A 21 25.76 20.91 -35.79
C PRO A 21 26.53 22.14 -35.30
N ASP A 22 25.86 23.13 -34.71
CA ASP A 22 26.50 24.39 -34.31
C ASP A 22 26.06 24.78 -32.91
N ALA A 23 26.94 24.53 -31.93
CA ALA A 23 26.75 24.74 -30.50
C ALA A 23 26.69 26.24 -30.08
N SER A 24 26.42 27.14 -31.04
CA SER A 24 26.60 28.59 -30.94
C SER A 24 25.30 29.40 -31.01
N SER A 25 24.15 28.75 -31.19
CA SER A 25 22.83 29.39 -31.22
C SER A 25 22.33 29.73 -29.81
N GLU A 26 22.15 31.02 -29.50
CA GLU A 26 21.53 31.48 -28.24
C GLU A 26 20.18 30.79 -27.97
N LEU A 27 19.38 30.58 -29.02
CA LEU A 27 18.09 29.88 -28.94
C LEU A 27 18.22 28.44 -28.44
N TYR A 28 19.32 27.76 -28.79
CA TYR A 28 19.57 26.39 -28.31
C TYR A 28 19.86 26.38 -26.81
N ASN A 29 20.69 27.33 -26.35
CA ASN A 29 21.02 27.46 -24.94
C ASN A 29 19.76 27.79 -24.12
N ASP A 30 18.93 28.72 -24.60
CA ASP A 30 17.66 29.07 -23.97
C ASP A 30 16.71 27.87 -23.89
N LEU A 31 16.61 27.08 -24.96
CA LEU A 31 15.73 25.91 -25.00
C LEU A 31 16.23 24.79 -24.07
N ASN A 32 17.54 24.55 -24.03
CA ASN A 32 18.13 23.55 -23.14
C ASN A 32 17.99 23.98 -21.67
N GLN A 33 18.20 25.27 -21.39
CA GLN A 33 17.98 25.83 -20.06
C GLN A 33 16.52 25.64 -19.64
N PHE A 34 15.56 26.03 -20.48
CA PHE A 34 14.13 25.84 -20.21
C PHE A 34 13.76 24.37 -19.94
N LEU A 35 14.27 23.43 -20.75
CA LEU A 35 14.01 22.00 -20.54
C LEU A 35 14.60 21.49 -19.22
N SER A 36 15.81 21.93 -18.87
CA SER A 36 16.47 21.57 -17.62
C SER A 36 15.71 22.11 -16.38
N GLU A 37 15.26 23.36 -16.44
CA GLU A 37 14.46 24.00 -15.39
C GLU A 37 13.11 23.30 -15.22
N LYS A 38 12.43 22.99 -16.33
CA LYS A 38 11.15 22.26 -16.32
C LYS A 38 11.31 20.85 -15.75
N TYR A 39 12.38 20.14 -16.09
CA TYR A 39 12.69 18.84 -15.52
C TYR A 39 12.93 18.91 -14.00
N LEU A 40 13.75 19.87 -13.55
CA LEU A 40 14.03 20.10 -12.14
C LEU A 40 12.75 20.43 -11.37
N PHE A 41 11.90 21.29 -11.92
CA PHE A 41 10.62 21.65 -11.35
C PHE A 41 9.71 20.42 -11.16
N ILE A 42 9.52 19.60 -12.21
CA ILE A 42 8.70 18.39 -12.12
C ILE A 42 9.28 17.39 -11.12
N LYS A 43 10.61 17.25 -11.06
CA LYS A 43 11.30 16.39 -10.08
C LYS A 43 11.04 16.86 -8.64
N GLN A 44 11.14 18.17 -8.38
CA GLN A 44 10.84 18.76 -7.08
C GLN A 44 9.35 18.61 -6.72
N LEU A 45 8.45 18.86 -7.65
CA LEU A 45 7.01 18.69 -7.46
C LEU A 45 6.64 17.24 -7.12
N LEU A 46 7.25 16.26 -7.80
CA LEU A 46 7.07 14.84 -7.48
C LEU A 46 7.59 14.49 -6.08
N LYS A 47 8.72 15.06 -5.68
CA LYS A 47 9.26 14.88 -4.32
C LYS A 47 8.29 15.43 -3.27
N LEU A 48 7.84 16.67 -3.44
CA LEU A 48 6.86 17.31 -2.54
C LEU A 48 5.53 16.54 -2.48
N ARG A 49 5.02 16.04 -3.61
CA ARG A 49 3.81 15.20 -3.61
C ARG A 49 4.00 13.89 -2.85
N ARG A 50 5.16 13.24 -2.99
CA ARG A 50 5.47 12.02 -2.24
C ARG A 50 5.56 12.31 -0.75
N GLU A 51 6.23 13.39 -0.36
CA GLU A 51 6.34 13.83 1.03
C GLU A 51 4.97 14.19 1.61
N ALA A 52 4.14 14.92 0.87
CA ALA A 52 2.77 15.26 1.30
C ALA A 52 1.88 14.02 1.46
N VAL A 53 2.00 13.02 0.58
CA VAL A 53 1.31 11.73 0.75
C VAL A 53 1.82 11.04 2.00
N LEU A 54 3.14 10.97 2.22
CA LEU A 54 3.73 10.34 3.40
C LEU A 54 3.34 11.05 4.70
N ASP A 55 3.27 12.38 4.71
CA ASP A 55 2.86 13.16 5.89
C ASP A 55 1.37 13.00 6.17
N ASN A 56 0.52 12.95 5.15
CA ASN A 56 -0.90 12.65 5.33
C ASN A 56 -1.12 11.22 5.84
N GLU A 57 -0.34 10.26 5.32
CA GLU A 57 -0.31 8.88 5.83
C GLU A 57 0.25 8.78 7.26
N ARG A 58 1.23 9.61 7.65
CA ARG A 58 1.75 9.71 9.03
C ARG A 58 0.74 10.35 9.98
N ALA A 59 0.03 11.38 9.56
CA ALA A 59 -1.05 11.99 10.32
C ALA A 59 -2.15 10.97 10.60
N LYS A 60 -2.48 10.11 9.62
CA LYS A 60 -3.38 8.96 9.81
C LYS A 60 -2.77 7.87 10.69
N ALA A 61 -1.44 7.65 10.63
CA ALA A 61 -0.75 6.63 11.42
C ALA A 61 -0.85 6.85 12.94
N GLY A 62 -1.07 8.09 13.40
CA GLY A 62 -1.39 8.37 14.80
C GLY A 62 -2.68 7.72 15.31
N MET A 63 -3.53 7.19 14.42
CA MET A 63 -4.81 6.53 14.74
C MET A 63 -4.86 5.05 14.32
N ARG A 64 -3.75 4.45 13.89
CA ARG A 64 -3.74 3.06 13.38
C ARG A 64 -3.38 2.06 14.47
N PHE A 65 -4.01 0.90 14.43
CA PHE A 65 -3.82 -0.17 15.40
C PHE A 65 -2.89 -1.27 14.88
N LEU A 66 -2.00 -1.76 15.75
CA LEU A 66 -1.15 -2.92 15.45
C LEU A 66 -1.97 -4.20 15.52
N MET A 67 -2.06 -4.91 14.39
CA MET A 67 -2.51 -6.30 14.35
C MET A 67 -1.30 -7.21 14.39
N ASN A 68 -1.17 -8.01 15.46
CA ASN A 68 -0.06 -8.95 15.62
C ASN A 68 -0.25 -10.22 14.77
N LEU A 69 -0.48 -10.04 13.47
CA LEU A 69 -0.64 -11.07 12.46
C LEU A 69 0.10 -10.61 11.18
N PRO A 70 0.79 -11.50 10.44
CA PRO A 70 1.26 -11.19 9.10
C PRO A 70 0.11 -10.81 8.16
N VAL A 71 0.39 -10.00 7.13
CA VAL A 71 -0.62 -9.51 6.17
C VAL A 71 -1.51 -10.62 5.61
N SER A 72 -0.92 -11.77 5.23
CA SER A 72 -1.69 -12.90 4.68
C SER A 72 -2.65 -13.52 5.70
N GLN A 73 -2.21 -13.65 6.96
CA GLN A 73 -3.06 -14.13 8.05
C GLN A 73 -4.14 -13.11 8.39
N PHE A 74 -3.82 -11.82 8.40
CA PHE A 74 -4.81 -10.77 8.65
C PHE A 74 -5.88 -10.71 7.54
N GLY A 75 -5.48 -10.82 6.28
CA GLY A 75 -6.41 -10.91 5.15
C GLY A 75 -7.36 -12.10 5.29
N LEU A 76 -6.83 -13.29 5.58
CA LEU A 76 -7.64 -14.48 5.85
C LEU A 76 -8.56 -14.29 7.06
N PHE A 77 -8.07 -13.67 8.14
CA PHE A 77 -8.87 -13.40 9.32
C PHE A 77 -10.12 -12.55 8.99
N ILE A 78 -9.94 -11.45 8.25
CA ILE A 78 -11.05 -10.61 7.78
C ILE A 78 -12.03 -11.45 6.93
N ARG A 79 -11.50 -12.25 5.99
CA ARG A 79 -12.34 -13.11 5.14
C ARG A 79 -13.18 -14.10 5.94
N MET A 80 -12.62 -14.71 6.98
CA MET A 80 -13.37 -15.61 7.85
C MET A 80 -14.54 -14.90 8.55
N GLN A 81 -14.34 -13.67 9.02
CA GLN A 81 -15.42 -12.89 9.64
C GLN A 81 -16.55 -12.61 8.63
N ILE A 82 -16.20 -12.29 7.38
CA ILE A 82 -17.16 -12.09 6.29
C ILE A 82 -17.92 -13.39 5.99
N GLU A 83 -17.22 -14.51 5.85
CA GLU A 83 -17.85 -15.79 5.52
C GLU A 83 -18.75 -16.33 6.65
N LYS A 84 -18.45 -15.96 7.90
CA LYS A 84 -19.28 -16.28 9.07
C LYS A 84 -20.36 -15.25 9.37
N GLY A 85 -20.51 -14.22 8.54
CA GLY A 85 -21.57 -13.22 8.67
C GLY A 85 -21.35 -12.21 9.81
N LEU A 86 -20.14 -12.16 10.37
CA LEU A 86 -19.74 -11.17 11.37
C LEU A 86 -19.40 -9.82 10.72
N LEU A 87 -19.05 -9.83 9.43
CA LEU A 87 -18.87 -8.64 8.60
C LEU A 87 -19.74 -8.74 7.33
N PRO A 88 -20.18 -7.61 6.77
CA PRO A 88 -21.00 -7.61 5.56
C PRO A 88 -20.24 -8.18 4.36
N LYS A 89 -20.95 -8.91 3.50
CA LYS A 89 -20.42 -9.40 2.21
C LYS A 89 -20.49 -8.33 1.11
N GLU A 90 -21.25 -7.26 1.32
CA GLU A 90 -21.38 -6.12 0.41
C GLU A 90 -20.16 -5.21 0.50
N ASN A 91 -19.84 -4.51 -0.59
CA ASN A 91 -18.78 -3.49 -0.63
C ASN A 91 -17.42 -3.98 -0.08
N LEU A 92 -17.00 -5.19 -0.49
CA LEU A 92 -15.73 -5.78 -0.05
C LEU A 92 -14.53 -4.84 -0.21
N GLY A 93 -14.48 -4.08 -1.32
CA GLY A 93 -13.41 -3.12 -1.57
C GLY A 93 -13.31 -2.03 -0.48
N ASP A 94 -14.44 -1.49 -0.04
CA ASP A 94 -14.51 -0.49 1.02
C ASP A 94 -14.13 -1.08 2.37
N LEU A 95 -14.59 -2.31 2.65
CA LEU A 95 -14.24 -3.03 3.88
C LEU A 95 -12.73 -3.29 3.97
N PHE A 96 -12.11 -3.79 2.91
CA PHE A 96 -10.65 -3.97 2.86
C PHE A 96 -9.90 -2.64 2.89
N SER A 97 -10.45 -1.58 2.30
CA SER A 97 -9.88 -0.22 2.40
C SER A 97 -9.92 0.32 3.82
N PHE A 98 -11.00 0.06 4.55
CA PHE A 98 -11.11 0.39 5.97
C PHE A 98 -10.02 -0.31 6.77
N PHE A 99 -9.86 -1.64 6.64
CA PHE A 99 -8.84 -2.37 7.39
C PHE A 99 -7.42 -1.96 7.03
N ALA A 100 -7.12 -1.76 5.74
CA ALA A 100 -5.81 -1.30 5.30
C ALA A 100 -5.45 0.09 5.85
N SER A 101 -6.45 0.98 5.96
CA SER A 101 -6.27 2.35 6.44
C SER A 101 -6.15 2.46 7.96
N HIS A 102 -6.79 1.56 8.72
CA HIS A 102 -6.86 1.65 10.19
C HIS A 102 -5.92 0.69 10.92
N PHE A 103 -5.35 -0.29 10.24
CA PHE A 103 -4.48 -1.29 10.87
C PHE A 103 -3.14 -1.42 10.17
N TYR A 104 -2.12 -1.83 10.92
CA TYR A 104 -0.80 -2.20 10.40
C TYR A 104 -0.33 -3.52 11.02
N THR A 105 0.69 -4.13 10.44
CA THR A 105 1.26 -5.41 10.93
C THR A 105 2.73 -5.24 11.30
N PRO A 106 3.34 -6.16 12.10
CA PRO A 106 4.71 -5.99 12.61
C PRO A 106 5.77 -5.73 11.52
N HIS A 107 5.57 -6.30 10.33
CA HIS A 107 6.52 -6.19 9.22
C HIS A 107 6.00 -5.31 8.07
N THR A 108 4.83 -4.70 8.21
CA THR A 108 4.22 -3.92 7.12
C THR A 108 3.42 -2.77 7.70
N MET A 109 4.04 -1.58 7.74
CA MET A 109 3.40 -0.35 8.20
C MET A 109 2.32 0.14 7.25
N PHE A 110 2.46 -0.09 5.94
CA PHE A 110 1.49 0.35 4.93
C PHE A 110 1.04 -0.84 4.11
N MET A 111 -0.26 -1.12 4.14
CA MET A 111 -0.89 -2.18 3.37
C MET A 111 -1.83 -1.55 2.36
N SER A 112 -1.87 -2.04 1.12
CA SER A 112 -2.92 -1.66 0.18
C SER A 112 -4.14 -2.55 0.36
N ALA A 113 -5.33 -1.97 0.17
CA ALA A 113 -6.60 -2.68 0.21
C ALA A 113 -6.62 -3.87 -0.77
N GLU A 114 -6.13 -3.64 -1.99
CA GLU A 114 -6.06 -4.65 -3.05
C GLU A 114 -5.15 -5.84 -2.65
N SER A 115 -3.97 -5.55 -2.09
CA SER A 115 -3.04 -6.61 -1.63
C SER A 115 -3.65 -7.42 -0.50
N LEU A 116 -4.29 -6.75 0.46
CA LEU A 116 -4.96 -7.40 1.59
C LEU A 116 -6.13 -8.27 1.12
N GLN A 117 -6.93 -7.78 0.18
CA GLN A 117 -8.05 -8.51 -0.42
C GLN A 117 -7.55 -9.72 -1.21
N LYS A 118 -6.53 -9.58 -2.06
CA LYS A 118 -5.96 -10.69 -2.83
C LYS A 118 -5.41 -11.79 -1.91
N LYS A 119 -4.67 -11.40 -0.86
CA LYS A 119 -4.14 -12.33 0.15
C LYS A 119 -5.22 -13.00 0.99
N SER A 120 -6.45 -12.45 1.00
CA SER A 120 -7.59 -13.06 1.67
C SER A 120 -8.22 -14.20 0.85
N THR A 121 -8.03 -14.20 -0.47
CA THR A 121 -8.60 -15.21 -1.39
C THR A 121 -7.57 -16.25 -1.83
N ASP A 122 -6.34 -15.81 -2.13
CA ASP A 122 -5.24 -16.68 -2.52
C ASP A 122 -4.41 -17.05 -1.29
N VAL A 123 -4.91 -18.07 -0.58
CA VAL A 123 -4.42 -18.43 0.76
C VAL A 123 -3.57 -19.69 0.67
N GLU A 124 -2.29 -19.55 0.97
CA GLU A 124 -1.40 -20.70 1.15
C GLU A 124 -1.86 -21.58 2.31
N PHE A 125 -1.71 -22.90 2.15
CA PHE A 125 -2.03 -23.87 3.21
C PHE A 125 -1.32 -23.55 4.54
N SER A 126 -0.06 -23.11 4.48
CA SER A 126 0.74 -22.70 5.63
C SER A 126 0.09 -21.54 6.42
N THR A 127 -0.55 -20.60 5.71
CA THR A 127 -1.26 -19.45 6.29
C THR A 127 -2.53 -19.93 6.99
N ALA A 128 -3.30 -20.81 6.35
CA ALA A 128 -4.51 -21.39 6.95
C ALA A 128 -4.17 -22.23 8.19
N GLN A 129 -3.10 -23.02 8.15
CA GLN A 129 -2.65 -23.83 9.29
C GLN A 129 -2.28 -22.95 10.50
N LYS A 130 -1.52 -21.87 10.28
CA LYS A 130 -1.17 -20.92 11.35
C LYS A 130 -2.40 -20.23 11.92
N MET A 131 -3.34 -19.81 11.05
CA MET A 131 -4.60 -19.20 11.48
C MET A 131 -5.45 -20.15 12.33
N LYS A 132 -5.53 -21.43 11.94
CA LYS A 132 -6.17 -22.48 12.76
C LYS A 132 -5.52 -22.58 14.14
N GLY A 133 -4.20 -22.51 14.23
CA GLY A 133 -3.48 -22.48 15.50
C GLY A 133 -3.89 -21.31 16.40
N HIS A 134 -4.01 -20.10 15.84
CA HIS A 134 -4.50 -18.93 16.58
C HIS A 134 -5.94 -19.12 17.08
N LEU A 135 -6.84 -19.66 16.26
CA LEU A 135 -8.24 -19.93 16.64
C LEU A 135 -8.35 -20.97 17.76
N ILE A 136 -7.57 -22.05 17.68
CA ILE A 136 -7.50 -23.04 18.76
C ILE A 136 -6.99 -22.40 20.05
N GLY A 137 -5.97 -21.54 19.97
CA GLY A 137 -5.48 -20.79 21.12
C GLY A 137 -6.56 -19.91 21.77
N MET A 138 -7.35 -19.20 20.96
CA MET A 138 -8.48 -18.40 21.43
C MET A 138 -9.57 -19.25 22.10
N LEU A 139 -9.92 -20.39 21.50
CA LEU A 139 -10.90 -21.32 22.06
C LEU A 139 -10.41 -21.92 23.39
N ASN A 140 -9.14 -22.34 23.45
CA ASN A 140 -8.55 -22.88 24.67
C ASN A 140 -8.53 -21.82 25.77
N TRP A 141 -8.23 -20.56 25.44
CA TRP A 141 -8.31 -19.47 26.42
C TRP A 141 -9.73 -19.30 26.95
N LEU A 142 -10.76 -19.34 26.09
CA LEU A 142 -12.15 -19.30 26.52
C LEU A 142 -12.51 -20.48 27.44
N ASN A 143 -12.11 -21.68 27.07
CA ASN A 143 -12.35 -22.90 27.86
C ASN A 143 -11.73 -22.80 29.25
N THR A 144 -10.47 -22.35 29.34
CA THR A 144 -9.76 -22.21 30.61
C THR A 144 -10.34 -21.12 31.52
N ASN A 145 -10.78 -19.99 30.95
CA ASN A 145 -11.22 -18.82 31.74
C ASN A 145 -12.71 -18.81 32.07
N PHE A 146 -13.54 -19.51 31.28
CA PHE A 146 -15.00 -19.50 31.43
C PHE A 146 -15.61 -20.90 31.57
N ASN A 147 -14.80 -21.97 31.71
CA ASN A 147 -15.24 -23.36 31.84
C ASN A 147 -16.18 -23.83 30.71
N LEU A 148 -15.93 -23.33 29.49
CA LEU A 148 -16.76 -23.61 28.31
C LEU A 148 -16.45 -24.97 27.66
N SER A 149 -15.51 -25.75 28.19
CA SER A 149 -15.14 -27.07 27.66
C SER A 149 -16.29 -28.09 27.62
N ASN A 150 -17.38 -27.83 28.34
CA ASN A 150 -18.57 -28.69 28.39
C ASN A 150 -19.72 -28.22 27.47
N TYR A 151 -19.56 -27.11 26.77
CA TYR A 151 -20.57 -26.59 25.83
C TYR A 151 -20.08 -26.78 24.39
N ASN A 152 -20.76 -27.68 23.67
CA ASN A 152 -20.55 -27.95 22.23
C ASN A 152 -21.61 -27.26 21.39
#